data_AF-A0A3C0YRB4-F1
#
_entry.id   AF-A0A3C0YRB4-F1
#
_cell.length_a   1.000
_cell.length_b   1.000
_cell.length_c   1.000
_cell.angle_alpha   90.00
_cell.angle_beta   90.00
_cell.angle_gamma   90.00
#
_symmetry.space_group_name_H-M   'P 1'
#
loop_
_entity.id
_entity.type
_entity.pdbx_description
1 polymer ?
#
loop_
_entity_poly.entity_id
_entity_poly.type
_entity_poly.pdbx_seq_one_letter_code
_entity_poly.pdbx_strand_id
1 'polypeptide(L)'
;MNASIKLLLSVILMTSVLALAQEAPAGPETPKLPPAPPGQEIVADEPPPAETNEMLPPNQGPHGQGKGQRERMGMPGQRMREHFQQKENELLNWFEQNDPNKAKDLKALKEKDQRAYTRRMMMEMRNYWGIIEAQHSNPALAEVLKKDMVLKEKRTQLLEQIKASKDETKKAELIEQLKDVLGERFDLIVQKKQLRYEDLKKRLEQLQEDLKKSQADLDTIKDKKEQQVQKHLDELLNHPEEIDWN
;
A
#
# COMPACT_ATOMS: atom_id res chain seq x y z
N MET A 1 60.33 21.42 -4.56
CA MET A 1 61.54 20.64 -4.90
C MET A 1 61.50 19.34 -4.11
N ASN A 2 61.87 18.23 -4.76
CA ASN A 2 61.91 16.82 -4.31
C ASN A 2 60.56 16.08 -4.48
N ALA A 3 60.27 15.56 -5.68
CA ALA A 3 60.63 14.22 -6.20
C ALA A 3 59.65 13.15 -5.67
N SER A 4 58.63 12.73 -6.43
CA SER A 4 58.65 11.79 -7.58
C SER A 4 59.39 10.48 -7.30
N ILE A 5 58.77 9.38 -7.74
CA ILE A 5 59.25 7.97 -7.83
C ILE A 5 58.59 7.02 -6.81
N LYS A 6 57.48 6.39 -7.22
CA LYS A 6 57.35 4.92 -7.29
C LYS A 6 56.07 4.54 -8.04
N LEU A 7 56.29 4.28 -9.33
CA LEU A 7 55.40 3.64 -10.29
C LEU A 7 55.69 2.13 -10.28
N LEU A 8 54.73 1.34 -10.76
CA LEU A 8 54.84 -0.04 -11.31
C LEU A 8 54.72 -1.24 -10.37
N LEU A 9 53.59 -1.96 -10.51
CA LEU A 9 53.41 -3.44 -10.57
C LEU A 9 51.89 -3.69 -10.40
N SER A 10 51.13 -4.36 -11.26
CA SER A 10 51.39 -5.18 -12.43
C SER A 10 50.15 -5.19 -13.34
N VAL A 11 50.31 -4.78 -14.59
CA VAL A 11 49.45 -5.16 -15.72
C VAL A 11 50.38 -5.93 -16.65
N ILE A 12 49.97 -7.11 -17.12
CA ILE A 12 50.27 -7.76 -18.43
C ILE A 12 50.27 -9.30 -18.31
N LEU A 13 49.75 -9.92 -19.38
CA LEU A 13 49.65 -11.34 -19.78
C LEU A 13 48.31 -12.01 -19.37
N MET A 14 47.49 -12.56 -20.28
CA MET A 14 47.66 -12.85 -21.70
C MET A 14 46.29 -12.97 -22.38
N THR A 15 46.21 -12.38 -23.56
CA THR A 15 45.34 -12.78 -24.67
C THR A 15 45.65 -14.20 -25.15
N SER A 16 44.60 -14.87 -25.68
CA SER A 16 44.58 -16.00 -26.63
C SER A 16 44.13 -17.34 -26.06
N VAL A 17 42.84 -17.69 -26.20
CA VAL A 17 42.41 -18.93 -26.88
C VAL A 17 41.09 -18.64 -27.59
N LEU A 18 41.12 -18.78 -28.92
CA LEU A 18 39.99 -18.80 -29.83
C LEU A 18 39.52 -20.26 -29.97
N ALA A 19 38.20 -20.46 -30.06
CA ALA A 19 37.49 -21.63 -30.59
C ALA A 19 37.59 -22.97 -29.83
N LEU A 20 36.52 -23.29 -29.10
CA LEU A 20 35.96 -24.64 -29.02
C LEU A 20 34.44 -24.51 -28.89
N ALA A 21 33.75 -24.79 -30.00
CA ALA A 21 32.34 -25.14 -29.97
C ALA A 21 32.23 -26.50 -29.26
N GLN A 22 31.60 -26.51 -28.09
CA GLN A 22 31.12 -27.72 -27.42
C GLN A 22 29.69 -27.48 -26.96
N GLU A 23 28.87 -28.50 -27.18
CA GLU A 23 27.49 -28.68 -26.76
C GLU A 23 27.12 -27.97 -25.45
N ALA A 24 25.98 -27.27 -25.50
CA ALA A 24 25.33 -26.75 -24.32
C ALA A 24 25.08 -27.90 -23.32
N PRO A 25 25.53 -27.79 -22.05
CA PRO A 25 25.10 -28.71 -21.02
C PRO A 25 23.58 -28.54 -20.83
N ALA A 26 22.88 -29.67 -20.78
CA ALA A 26 21.48 -29.75 -20.40
C ALA A 26 21.25 -28.90 -19.14
N GLY A 27 20.23 -28.05 -19.20
CA GLY A 27 19.84 -27.19 -18.09
C GLY A 27 19.57 -27.99 -16.81
N PRO A 28 19.53 -27.32 -15.64
CA PRO A 28 19.32 -27.98 -14.36
C PRO A 28 18.04 -28.81 -14.41
N GLU A 29 18.18 -30.12 -14.16
CA GLU A 29 17.04 -31.02 -13.96
C GLU A 29 16.13 -30.42 -12.89
N THR A 30 14.89 -30.15 -13.26
CA THR A 30 13.84 -29.78 -12.31
C THR A 30 13.77 -30.83 -11.21
N PRO A 31 13.80 -30.44 -9.92
CA PRO A 31 13.66 -31.40 -8.82
C PRO A 31 12.37 -32.21 -9.00
N LYS A 32 12.52 -33.55 -9.08
CA LYS A 32 11.40 -34.48 -9.12
C LYS A 32 10.52 -34.26 -7.89
N LEU A 33 9.31 -33.75 -8.11
CA LEU A 33 8.27 -33.68 -7.09
C LEU A 33 7.99 -35.09 -6.55
N PRO A 34 7.71 -35.22 -5.24
CA PRO A 34 7.25 -36.49 -4.69
C PRO A 34 5.97 -36.95 -5.39
N PRO A 35 5.76 -38.27 -5.55
CA PRO A 35 4.55 -38.79 -6.18
C PRO A 35 3.32 -38.33 -5.40
N ALA A 36 2.29 -37.91 -6.12
CA ALA A 36 1.02 -37.50 -5.55
C ALA A 36 0.39 -38.65 -4.73
N PRO A 37 -0.30 -38.35 -3.62
CA PRO A 37 -1.02 -39.36 -2.87
C PRO A 37 -2.09 -40.03 -3.77
N PRO A 38 -2.31 -41.36 -3.61
CA PRO A 38 -3.27 -42.09 -4.42
C PRO A 38 -4.68 -41.53 -4.22
N GLY A 39 -5.31 -41.07 -5.31
CA GLY A 39 -6.68 -40.56 -5.31
C GLY A 39 -6.90 -39.19 -5.97
N GLN A 40 -5.88 -38.55 -6.53
CA GLN A 40 -6.06 -37.34 -7.36
C GLN A 40 -5.59 -37.60 -8.80
N GLU A 41 -6.55 -37.87 -9.69
CA GLU A 41 -6.33 -37.78 -11.13
C GLU A 41 -6.22 -36.30 -11.51
N ILE A 42 -5.04 -35.90 -12.01
CA ILE A 42 -4.85 -34.61 -12.67
C ILE A 42 -5.16 -34.85 -14.15
N VAL A 43 -6.31 -34.37 -14.60
CA VAL A 43 -6.65 -34.28 -16.03
C VAL A 43 -5.74 -33.22 -16.65
N ALA A 44 -5.02 -33.59 -17.72
CA ALA A 44 -4.16 -32.67 -18.46
C ALA A 44 -4.98 -31.61 -19.21
N ASP A 45 -4.50 -30.37 -19.17
CA ASP A 45 -5.10 -29.15 -19.71
C ASP A 45 -5.47 -29.24 -21.21
N GLU A 46 -6.72 -28.91 -21.54
CA GLU A 46 -7.05 -28.25 -22.81
C GLU A 46 -6.73 -26.74 -22.69
N PRO A 47 -6.19 -26.09 -23.74
CA PRO A 47 -5.96 -24.66 -23.71
C PRO A 47 -7.30 -23.90 -23.69
N PRO A 48 -7.48 -22.90 -22.79
CA PRO A 48 -8.72 -22.15 -22.73
C PRO A 48 -8.90 -21.24 -23.96
N PRO A 49 -10.14 -21.06 -24.45
CA PRO A 49 -10.45 -20.14 -25.54
C PRO A 49 -10.27 -18.67 -25.14
N ALA A 50 -10.00 -17.83 -26.13
CA ALA A 50 -9.77 -16.40 -25.98
C ALA A 50 -11.01 -15.61 -25.48
N GLU A 51 -10.74 -14.68 -24.57
CA GLU A 51 -11.50 -13.50 -24.11
C GLU A 51 -13.02 -13.40 -24.39
N THR A 52 -13.80 -13.44 -23.31
CA THR A 52 -14.97 -12.55 -23.14
C THR A 52 -14.95 -11.92 -21.75
N ASN A 53 -15.18 -10.60 -21.73
CA ASN A 53 -15.26 -9.76 -20.55
C ASN A 53 -16.62 -10.03 -19.85
N GLU A 54 -16.72 -11.12 -19.09
CA GLU A 54 -17.91 -11.42 -18.27
C GLU A 54 -17.77 -10.83 -16.87
N MET A 55 -18.71 -9.94 -16.53
CA MET A 55 -18.95 -9.43 -15.19
C MET A 55 -19.12 -10.60 -14.21
N LEU A 56 -18.22 -10.68 -13.23
CA LEU A 56 -18.38 -11.57 -12.07
C LEU A 56 -19.77 -11.36 -11.43
N PRO A 57 -20.57 -12.43 -11.20
CA PRO A 57 -21.81 -12.32 -10.46
C PRO A 57 -21.54 -12.01 -8.98
N PRO A 58 -22.45 -11.29 -8.29
CA PRO A 58 -22.30 -10.98 -6.88
C PRO A 58 -22.33 -12.27 -6.05
N ASN A 59 -21.31 -12.43 -5.22
CA ASN A 59 -21.16 -13.45 -4.20
C ASN A 59 -22.40 -13.50 -3.28
N GLN A 60 -23.32 -14.43 -3.54
CA GLN A 60 -24.47 -14.72 -2.68
C GLN A 60 -24.02 -15.65 -1.55
N GLY A 61 -23.53 -15.05 -0.46
CA GLY A 61 -23.37 -15.77 0.80
C GLY A 61 -24.73 -16.18 1.39
N PRO A 62 -24.79 -17.24 2.23
CA PRO A 62 -26.05 -17.79 2.72
C PRO A 62 -26.80 -16.77 3.58
N HIS A 63 -28.00 -16.40 3.15
CA HIS A 63 -28.95 -15.61 3.94
C HIS A 63 -29.49 -16.44 5.11
N GLY A 64 -28.78 -16.39 6.24
CA GLY A 64 -29.34 -16.73 7.54
C GLY A 64 -30.37 -15.66 7.94
N GLN A 65 -31.66 -16.01 7.84
CA GLN A 65 -32.77 -15.21 8.34
C GLN A 65 -32.80 -15.22 9.87
N GLY A 66 -31.94 -14.40 10.49
CA GLY A 66 -32.05 -14.04 11.90
C GLY A 66 -33.02 -12.86 12.08
N LYS A 67 -34.33 -13.12 12.10
CA LYS A 67 -35.32 -12.16 12.59
C LYS A 67 -35.29 -12.17 14.13
N GLY A 68 -34.51 -11.26 14.72
CA GLY A 68 -34.56 -10.99 16.16
C GLY A 68 -33.41 -10.07 16.57
N GLN A 69 -33.72 -9.03 17.33
CA GLN A 69 -32.81 -7.96 17.79
C GLN A 69 -32.49 -6.85 16.77
N ARG A 70 -33.54 -6.12 16.35
CA ARG A 70 -33.40 -4.71 15.97
C ARG A 70 -33.81 -3.84 17.16
N GLU A 71 -32.98 -3.80 18.19
CA GLU A 71 -33.11 -2.78 19.24
C GLU A 71 -31.75 -2.60 19.91
N ARG A 72 -31.23 -1.36 19.87
CA ARG A 72 -29.97 -0.86 20.45
C ARG A 72 -28.66 -1.10 19.68
N MET A 73 -28.53 -0.49 18.52
CA MET A 73 -27.27 0.18 18.14
C MET A 73 -27.62 1.56 17.59
N GLY A 74 -26.97 2.61 18.10
CA GLY A 74 -27.17 3.98 17.61
C GLY A 74 -27.03 4.05 16.09
N MET A 75 -27.83 4.91 15.46
CA MET A 75 -27.92 5.10 14.01
C MET A 75 -26.52 5.09 13.34
N PRO A 76 -26.19 4.08 12.50
CA PRO A 76 -24.90 3.97 11.82
C PRO A 76 -24.50 5.23 11.00
N GLY A 77 -25.48 6.07 10.65
CA GLY A 77 -25.27 7.30 9.89
C GLY A 77 -24.62 8.45 10.66
N GLN A 78 -24.74 8.52 11.99
CA GLN A 78 -24.23 9.67 12.75
C GLN A 78 -22.71 9.62 12.89
N ARG A 79 -22.16 8.47 13.29
CA ARG A 79 -20.69 8.25 13.35
C ARG A 79 -20.02 8.42 11.99
N MET A 80 -20.66 7.93 10.92
CA MET A 80 -20.16 8.11 9.56
C MET A 80 -20.15 9.60 9.12
N ARG A 81 -21.16 10.38 9.52
CA ARG A 81 -21.20 11.82 9.26
C ARG A 81 -20.11 12.57 10.01
N GLU A 82 -19.92 12.27 11.29
CA GLU A 82 -18.86 12.87 12.11
C GLU A 82 -17.48 12.57 11.54
N HIS A 83 -17.23 11.31 11.18
CA HIS A 83 -15.99 10.90 10.52
C HIS A 83 -15.76 11.64 9.19
N PHE A 84 -16.80 11.78 8.37
CA PHE A 84 -16.72 12.54 7.13
C PHE A 84 -16.39 14.02 7.37
N GLN A 85 -17.04 14.65 8.36
CA GLN A 85 -16.78 16.05 8.71
C GLN A 85 -15.36 16.27 9.23
N GLN A 86 -14.82 15.33 10.01
CA GLN A 86 -13.43 15.39 10.46
C GLN A 86 -12.47 15.36 9.27
N LYS A 87 -12.64 14.40 8.35
CA LYS A 87 -11.84 14.32 7.12
C LYS A 87 -11.98 15.55 6.24
N GLU A 88 -13.18 16.11 6.15
CA GLU A 88 -13.46 17.34 5.40
C GLU A 88 -12.64 18.51 5.95
N ASN A 89 -12.68 18.70 7.28
CA ASN A 89 -11.96 19.77 7.94
C ASN A 89 -10.44 19.60 7.81
N GLU A 90 -9.92 18.38 7.99
CA GLU A 90 -8.49 18.09 7.81
C GLU A 90 -8.02 18.39 6.39
N LEU A 91 -8.80 17.97 5.38
CA LEU A 91 -8.48 18.24 3.98
C LEU A 91 -8.51 19.76 3.66
N LEU A 92 -9.50 20.48 4.18
CA LEU A 92 -9.57 21.94 3.99
C LEU A 92 -8.38 22.65 4.64
N ASN A 93 -8.03 22.29 5.87
CA ASN A 93 -6.86 22.84 6.57
C ASN A 93 -5.56 22.52 5.80
N TRP A 94 -5.45 21.31 5.27
CA TRP A 94 -4.33 20.93 4.44
C TRP A 94 -4.25 21.78 3.17
N PHE A 95 -5.37 22.00 2.48
CA PHE A 95 -5.40 22.88 1.31
C PHE A 95 -5.04 24.33 1.66
N GLU A 96 -5.48 24.88 2.79
CA GLU A 96 -5.10 26.24 3.18
C GLU A 96 -3.58 26.44 3.28
N GLN A 97 -2.84 25.39 3.63
CA GLN A 97 -1.38 25.42 3.77
C GLN A 97 -0.65 25.07 2.46
N ASN A 98 -1.20 24.15 1.65
CA ASN A 98 -0.51 23.55 0.51
C ASN A 98 -1.05 24.01 -0.86
N ASP A 99 -2.34 24.35 -0.95
CA ASP A 99 -3.00 24.86 -2.16
C ASP A 99 -4.16 25.81 -1.78
N PRO A 100 -3.85 27.07 -1.41
CA PRO A 100 -4.85 28.02 -0.93
C PRO A 100 -5.95 28.33 -1.95
N ASN A 101 -5.68 28.13 -3.25
CA ASN A 101 -6.66 28.36 -4.31
C ASN A 101 -7.74 27.28 -4.28
N LYS A 102 -7.36 25.99 -4.15
CA LYS A 102 -8.34 24.90 -4.00
C LYS A 102 -9.19 25.07 -2.73
N ALA A 103 -8.60 25.53 -1.63
CA ALA A 103 -9.36 25.84 -0.42
C ALA A 103 -10.42 26.93 -0.68
N LYS A 104 -10.04 28.02 -1.35
CA LYS A 104 -10.97 29.11 -1.73
C LYS A 104 -12.08 28.62 -2.66
N ASP A 105 -11.73 27.85 -3.69
CA ASP A 105 -12.70 27.31 -4.66
C ASP A 105 -13.72 26.39 -3.98
N LEU A 106 -13.28 25.51 -3.08
CA LEU A 106 -14.16 24.64 -2.31
C LEU A 106 -15.09 25.42 -1.38
N LYS A 107 -14.58 26.45 -0.68
CA LYS A 107 -15.41 27.33 0.17
C LYS A 107 -16.47 28.06 -0.65
N ALA A 108 -16.09 28.66 -1.77
CA ALA A 108 -17.03 29.33 -2.67
C ALA A 108 -18.07 28.37 -3.25
N LEU A 109 -17.69 27.11 -3.53
CA LEU A 109 -18.61 26.09 -4.03
C LEU A 109 -19.61 25.63 -2.96
N LYS A 110 -19.18 25.55 -1.69
CA LYS A 110 -20.04 25.22 -0.55
C LYS A 110 -21.19 26.21 -0.37
N GLU A 111 -20.93 27.49 -0.59
CA GLU A 111 -21.93 28.56 -0.48
C GLU A 111 -22.91 28.58 -1.66
N LYS A 112 -22.42 28.29 -2.88
CA LYS A 112 -23.21 28.40 -4.11
C LYS A 112 -24.04 27.15 -4.42
N ASP A 113 -23.47 25.96 -4.27
CA ASP A 113 -24.12 24.69 -4.61
C ASP A 113 -23.59 23.56 -3.74
N GLN A 114 -24.37 23.20 -2.71
CA GLN A 114 -24.05 22.14 -1.77
C GLN A 114 -23.85 20.77 -2.45
N ARG A 115 -24.54 20.49 -3.55
CA ARG A 115 -24.43 19.20 -4.26
C ARG A 115 -23.18 19.16 -5.12
N ALA A 116 -22.85 20.25 -5.81
CA ALA A 116 -21.58 20.37 -6.50
C ALA A 116 -20.40 20.31 -5.51
N TYR A 117 -20.52 20.99 -4.37
CA TYR A 117 -19.54 20.94 -3.29
C TYR A 117 -19.28 19.52 -2.83
N THR A 118 -20.33 18.79 -2.45
CA THR A 118 -20.19 17.41 -1.95
C THR A 118 -19.49 16.51 -2.97
N ARG A 119 -19.86 16.61 -4.26
CA ARG A 119 -19.20 15.85 -5.33
C ARG A 119 -17.73 16.22 -5.48
N ARG A 120 -17.41 17.51 -5.47
CA ARG A 120 -16.04 17.99 -5.59
C ARG A 120 -15.21 17.55 -4.38
N MET A 121 -15.72 17.73 -3.17
CA MET A 121 -15.09 17.32 -1.92
C MET A 121 -14.74 15.83 -1.92
N MET A 122 -15.66 14.95 -2.33
CA MET A 122 -15.39 13.51 -2.44
C MET A 122 -14.26 13.18 -3.42
N MET A 123 -14.17 13.91 -4.54
CA MET A 123 -13.07 13.73 -5.49
C MET A 123 -11.74 14.19 -4.89
N GLU A 124 -11.74 15.35 -4.21
CA GLU A 124 -10.53 15.86 -3.57
C GLU A 124 -10.06 14.95 -2.44
N MET A 125 -10.97 14.42 -1.61
CA MET A 125 -10.65 13.39 -0.63
C MET A 125 -9.99 12.18 -1.30
N ARG A 126 -10.55 11.64 -2.38
CA ARG A 126 -9.96 10.49 -3.06
C ARG A 126 -8.55 10.79 -3.60
N ASN A 127 -8.29 12.03 -4.04
CA ASN A 127 -7.03 12.42 -4.65
C ASN A 127 -5.94 12.74 -3.61
N TYR A 128 -6.31 13.41 -2.52
CA TYR A 128 -5.36 14.01 -1.57
C TYR A 128 -5.27 13.26 -0.24
N TRP A 129 -6.28 12.48 0.14
CA TRP A 129 -6.30 11.83 1.45
C TRP A 129 -5.09 10.91 1.67
N GLY A 130 -4.69 10.16 0.65
CA GLY A 130 -3.49 9.32 0.73
C GLY A 130 -2.19 10.11 0.89
N ILE A 131 -2.14 11.38 0.47
CA ILE A 131 -0.99 12.27 0.71
C ILE A 131 -1.00 12.70 2.18
N ILE A 132 -2.14 13.12 2.70
CA ILE A 132 -2.31 13.59 4.09
C ILE A 132 -1.92 12.48 5.08
N GLU A 133 -2.48 11.28 4.91
CA GLU A 133 -2.13 10.12 5.75
C GLU A 133 -0.63 9.79 5.67
N ALA A 134 -0.05 9.85 4.47
CA ALA A 134 1.35 9.59 4.27
C ALA A 134 2.24 10.66 4.92
N GLN A 135 1.83 11.93 5.01
CA GLN A 135 2.66 12.95 5.66
C GLN A 135 2.93 12.65 7.13
N HIS A 136 1.98 12.02 7.82
CA HIS A 136 2.13 11.65 9.22
C HIS A 136 2.91 10.34 9.39
N SER A 137 2.66 9.36 8.52
CA SER A 137 3.19 7.99 8.68
C SER A 137 4.47 7.71 7.88
N ASN A 138 4.58 8.27 6.68
CA ASN A 138 5.68 8.05 5.75
C ASN A 138 5.91 9.29 4.86
N PRO A 139 6.66 10.31 5.36
CA PRO A 139 6.85 11.57 4.66
C PRO A 139 7.47 11.42 3.26
N ALA A 140 8.35 10.43 3.06
CA ALA A 140 8.93 10.13 1.75
C ALA A 140 7.86 9.69 0.75
N LEU A 141 6.91 8.86 1.18
CA LEU A 141 5.76 8.46 0.36
C LEU A 141 4.86 9.65 0.03
N ALA A 142 4.64 10.56 0.97
CA ALA A 142 3.85 11.76 0.72
C ALA A 142 4.43 12.60 -0.41
N GLU A 143 5.75 12.80 -0.43
CA GLU A 143 6.44 13.54 -1.50
C GLU A 143 6.32 12.86 -2.87
N VAL A 144 6.45 11.52 -2.93
CA VAL A 144 6.23 10.75 -4.17
C VAL A 144 4.79 10.92 -4.67
N LEU A 145 3.81 10.88 -3.77
CA LEU A 145 2.39 11.05 -4.13
C LEU A 145 2.07 12.47 -4.62
N LYS A 146 2.65 13.50 -4.01
CA LYS A 146 2.53 14.90 -4.49
C LYS A 146 3.09 15.04 -5.91
N LYS A 147 4.27 14.48 -6.19
CA LYS A 147 4.85 14.50 -7.54
C LYS A 147 3.97 13.78 -8.57
N ASP A 148 3.47 12.58 -8.26
CA ASP A 148 2.58 11.84 -9.18
C ASP A 148 1.29 12.61 -9.48
N MET A 149 0.78 13.37 -8.51
CA MET A 149 -0.39 14.23 -8.71
C MET A 149 -0.13 15.36 -9.71
N VAL A 150 1.00 16.08 -9.58
CA VAL A 150 1.40 17.12 -10.54
C VAL A 150 1.56 16.52 -11.94
N LEU A 151 2.19 15.34 -12.05
CA LEU A 151 2.36 14.67 -13.34
C LEU A 151 1.03 14.17 -13.93
N LYS A 152 0.04 13.79 -13.12
CA LYS A 152 -1.31 13.46 -13.61
C LYS A 152 -2.01 14.68 -14.21
N GLU A 153 -1.88 15.84 -13.57
CA GLU A 153 -2.42 17.11 -14.08
C GLU A 153 -1.73 17.47 -15.41
N LYS A 154 -0.40 17.46 -15.45
CA LYS A 154 0.38 17.72 -16.67
C LYS A 154 0.01 16.77 -17.81
N ARG A 155 -0.11 15.46 -17.53
CA ARG A 155 -0.57 14.46 -18.51
C ARG A 155 -1.95 14.82 -19.07
N THR A 156 -2.87 15.25 -18.22
CA THR A 156 -4.24 15.61 -18.64
C THR A 156 -4.22 16.84 -19.54
N GLN A 157 -3.44 17.86 -19.18
CA GLN A 157 -3.24 19.06 -20.00
C GLN A 157 -2.63 18.73 -21.37
N LEU A 158 -1.58 17.90 -21.41
CA LEU A 158 -0.96 17.47 -22.68
C LEU A 158 -1.95 16.73 -23.57
N LEU A 159 -2.77 15.83 -23.01
CA LEU A 159 -3.81 15.12 -23.77
C LEU A 159 -4.86 16.07 -24.35
N GLU A 160 -5.25 17.11 -23.61
CA GLU A 160 -6.17 18.14 -24.09
C GLU A 160 -5.54 18.96 -25.23
N GLN A 161 -4.27 19.36 -25.08
CA GLN A 161 -3.53 20.10 -26.12
C GLN A 161 -3.34 19.28 -27.39
N ILE A 162 -3.03 17.98 -27.28
CA ILE A 162 -2.89 17.08 -28.43
C ILE A 162 -4.21 16.97 -29.19
N LYS A 163 -5.33 16.83 -28.47
CA LYS A 163 -6.67 16.74 -29.07
C LYS A 163 -7.09 18.05 -29.74
N ALA A 164 -6.70 19.18 -29.18
CA ALA A 164 -7.04 20.50 -29.71
C ALA A 164 -6.14 20.93 -30.88
N SER A 165 -4.90 20.42 -30.95
CA SER A 165 -3.95 20.77 -32.00
C SER A 165 -4.39 20.22 -33.37
N LYS A 166 -4.31 21.06 -34.40
CA LYS A 166 -4.51 20.66 -35.81
C LYS A 166 -3.18 20.51 -36.58
N ASP A 167 -2.09 20.93 -35.95
CA ASP A 167 -0.74 20.94 -36.52
C ASP A 167 -0.02 19.64 -36.11
N GLU A 168 0.39 18.85 -37.11
CA GLU A 168 1.03 17.55 -36.91
C GLU A 168 2.42 17.67 -36.28
N THR A 169 3.19 18.72 -36.58
CA THR A 169 4.52 18.92 -35.98
C THR A 169 4.37 19.20 -34.48
N LYS A 170 3.45 20.09 -34.11
CA LYS A 170 3.15 20.37 -32.69
C LYS A 170 2.57 19.18 -31.95
N LYS A 171 1.75 18.36 -32.62
CA LYS A 171 1.26 17.10 -32.03
C LYS A 171 2.42 16.16 -31.71
N ALA A 172 3.37 15.99 -32.63
CA ALA A 172 4.53 15.14 -32.40
C ALA A 172 5.35 15.61 -31.18
N GLU A 173 5.60 16.91 -31.05
CA GLU A 173 6.29 17.49 -29.88
C GLU A 173 5.53 17.22 -28.57
N LEU A 174 4.20 17.42 -28.57
CA LEU A 174 3.36 17.16 -27.39
C LEU A 174 3.32 15.67 -27.03
N ILE A 175 3.39 14.78 -28.02
CA ILE A 175 3.46 13.32 -27.81
C ILE A 175 4.79 12.94 -27.17
N GLU A 176 5.92 13.53 -27.59
CA GLU A 176 7.21 13.29 -26.93
C GLU A 176 7.20 13.78 -25.47
N GLN A 177 6.68 14.99 -25.20
CA GLN A 177 6.50 15.47 -23.83
C GLN A 177 5.59 14.55 -22.99
N LEU A 178 4.55 13.98 -23.61
CA LEU A 178 3.68 13.02 -22.95
C LEU A 178 4.43 11.72 -22.60
N LYS A 179 5.31 11.24 -23.48
CA LYS A 179 6.16 10.06 -23.20
C LYS A 179 7.07 10.33 -22.00
N ASP A 180 7.71 11.49 -21.92
CA ASP A 180 8.56 11.86 -20.78
C ASP A 180 7.77 11.86 -19.47
N VAL A 181 6.59 12.48 -19.46
CA VAL A 181 5.69 12.49 -18.29
C VAL A 181 5.26 11.08 -17.90
N LEU A 182 5.01 10.18 -18.86
CA LEU A 182 4.67 8.79 -18.56
C LEU A 182 5.86 8.01 -17.99
N GLY A 183 7.07 8.25 -18.49
CA GLY A 183 8.31 7.68 -17.96
C GLY A 183 8.53 8.08 -16.50
N GLU A 184 8.50 9.38 -16.20
CA GLU A 184 8.63 9.89 -14.83
C GLU A 184 7.56 9.30 -13.90
N ARG A 185 6.31 9.18 -14.36
CA ARG A 185 5.24 8.57 -13.56
C ARG A 185 5.48 7.09 -13.30
N PHE A 186 6.04 6.35 -14.26
CA PHE A 186 6.41 4.96 -14.05
C PHE A 186 7.47 4.84 -12.96
N ASP A 187 8.49 5.70 -12.98
CA ASP A 187 9.52 5.74 -11.93
C ASP A 187 8.90 6.02 -10.55
N LEU A 188 7.97 6.98 -10.46
CA LEU A 188 7.25 7.24 -9.21
C LEU A 188 6.37 6.06 -8.76
N ILE A 189 5.79 5.29 -9.68
CA ILE A 189 5.02 4.08 -9.34
C ILE A 189 5.96 3.03 -8.72
N VAL A 190 7.15 2.84 -9.28
CA VAL A 190 8.17 1.93 -8.72
C VAL A 190 8.61 2.42 -7.35
N GLN A 191 8.96 3.70 -7.20
CA GLN A 191 9.35 4.30 -5.90
C GLN A 191 8.24 4.15 -4.86
N LYS A 192 6.98 4.39 -5.23
CA LYS A 192 5.81 4.18 -4.35
C LYS A 192 5.69 2.74 -3.88
N LYS A 193 5.88 1.77 -4.78
CA LYS A 193 5.85 0.34 -4.42
C LYS A 193 6.98 -0.01 -3.47
N GLN A 194 8.18 0.50 -3.72
CA GLN A 194 9.35 0.29 -2.86
C GLN A 194 9.12 0.82 -1.44
N LEU A 195 8.68 2.08 -1.31
CA LEU A 195 8.40 2.69 -0.01
C LEU A 195 7.31 1.96 0.78
N ARG A 196 6.28 1.46 0.10
CA ARG A 196 5.24 0.63 0.73
C ARG A 196 5.77 -0.72 1.17
N TYR A 197 6.62 -1.34 0.38
CA TYR A 197 7.26 -2.60 0.75
C TYR A 197 8.12 -2.44 2.01
N GLU A 198 8.93 -1.39 2.07
CA GLU A 198 9.76 -1.09 3.25
C GLU A 198 8.93 -0.81 4.50
N ASP A 199 7.84 -0.06 4.37
CA ASP A 199 6.92 0.22 5.47
C ASP A 199 6.24 -1.06 6.00
N LEU A 200 5.75 -1.92 5.09
CA LEU A 200 5.18 -3.22 5.45
C LEU A 200 6.20 -4.13 6.13
N LYS A 201 7.45 -4.12 5.67
CA LYS A 201 8.53 -4.88 6.28
C LYS A 201 8.78 -4.43 7.73
N LYS A 202 8.89 -3.12 7.98
CA LYS A 202 9.03 -2.57 9.33
C LYS A 202 7.88 -2.94 10.25
N ARG A 203 6.64 -2.87 9.74
CA ARG A 203 5.46 -3.26 10.51
C ARG A 203 5.45 -4.75 10.86
N LEU A 204 5.91 -5.59 9.94
CA LEU A 204 6.04 -7.03 10.17
C LEU A 204 7.08 -7.30 11.27
N GLU A 205 8.22 -6.63 11.23
CA GLU A 205 9.26 -6.73 12.26
C GLU A 205 8.71 -6.32 13.65
N GLN A 206 7.98 -5.19 13.73
CA GLN A 206 7.36 -4.75 14.98
C GLN A 206 6.34 -5.77 15.52
N LEU A 207 5.46 -6.28 14.66
CA LEU A 207 4.48 -7.29 15.05
C LEU A 207 5.13 -8.58 15.54
N GLN A 208 6.26 -8.99 14.94
CA GLN A 208 7.02 -10.13 15.43
C GLN A 208 7.61 -9.90 16.82
N GLU A 209 8.08 -8.69 17.12
CA GLU A 209 8.54 -8.33 18.47
C GLU A 209 7.39 -8.34 19.48
N ASP A 210 6.24 -7.77 19.14
CA ASP A 210 5.09 -7.72 20.03
C ASP A 210 4.52 -9.12 20.32
N LEU A 211 4.55 -10.02 19.32
CA LEU A 211 4.22 -11.43 19.51
C LEU A 211 5.18 -12.11 20.48
N LYS A 212 6.50 -11.86 20.36
CA LYS A 212 7.49 -12.41 21.29
C LYS A 212 7.29 -11.91 22.72
N LYS A 213 7.00 -10.62 22.90
CA LYS A 213 6.69 -10.04 24.21
C LYS A 213 5.44 -10.68 24.80
N SER A 214 4.37 -10.75 24.02
CA SER A 214 3.11 -11.37 24.45
C SER A 214 3.30 -12.84 24.84
N GLN A 215 4.13 -13.58 24.09
CA GLN A 215 4.46 -14.96 24.42
C GLN A 215 5.24 -15.07 25.74
N ALA A 216 6.24 -14.22 25.95
CA ALA A 216 7.01 -14.19 27.20
C ALA A 216 6.14 -13.80 28.41
N ASP A 217 5.22 -12.85 28.23
CA ASP A 217 4.24 -12.47 29.26
C ASP A 217 3.33 -13.65 29.60
N LEU A 218 2.82 -14.37 28.60
CA LEU A 218 2.00 -15.56 28.81
C LEU A 218 2.77 -16.66 29.55
N ASP A 219 4.01 -16.91 29.19
CA ASP A 219 4.81 -17.94 29.86
C ASP A 219 5.14 -17.52 31.30
N THR A 220 5.41 -16.23 31.55
CA THR A 220 5.55 -15.69 32.91
C THR A 220 4.29 -15.87 33.76
N ILE A 221 3.11 -15.64 33.17
CA ILE A 221 1.82 -15.85 33.84
C ILE A 221 1.62 -17.34 34.16
N LYS A 222 1.94 -18.24 33.22
CA LYS A 222 1.84 -19.70 33.44
C LYS A 222 2.77 -20.15 34.56
N ASP A 223 4.02 -19.68 34.58
CA ASP A 223 5.01 -20.06 35.59
C ASP A 223 4.61 -19.59 37.00
N LYS A 224 3.93 -18.44 37.09
CA LYS A 224 3.44 -17.88 38.36
C LYS A 224 2.06 -18.40 38.77
N LYS A 225 1.41 -19.24 37.96
CA LYS A 225 0.03 -19.67 38.16
C LYS A 225 -0.20 -20.27 39.55
N GLU A 226 0.60 -21.25 39.96
CA GLU A 226 0.39 -21.94 41.24
C GLU A 226 0.54 -20.98 42.44
N GLN A 227 1.52 -20.08 42.37
CA GLN A 227 1.72 -19.05 43.40
C GLN A 227 0.55 -18.06 43.47
N GLN A 228 0.04 -17.62 42.31
CA GLN A 228 -1.13 -16.73 42.26
C GLN A 228 -2.40 -17.42 42.76
N VAL A 229 -2.61 -18.68 42.38
CA VAL A 229 -3.73 -19.49 42.88
C VAL A 229 -3.64 -19.67 44.38
N GLN A 230 -2.47 -19.99 44.93
CA GLN A 230 -2.29 -20.12 46.38
C GLN A 230 -2.53 -18.79 47.11
N LYS A 231 -2.00 -17.68 46.59
CA LYS A 231 -2.22 -16.34 47.16
C LYS A 231 -3.72 -15.99 47.20
N HIS A 232 -4.44 -16.24 46.11
CA HIS A 232 -5.88 -16.00 46.07
C HIS A 232 -6.67 -16.95 46.98
N LEU A 233 -6.26 -18.22 47.09
CA LEU A 233 -6.86 -19.15 48.05
C LEU A 233 -6.71 -18.64 49.49
N ASP A 234 -5.52 -18.16 49.85
CA ASP A 234 -5.25 -17.62 51.18
C ASP A 234 -6.02 -16.32 51.45
N GLU A 235 -6.15 -15.44 50.45
CA GLU A 235 -6.98 -14.22 50.53
C GLU A 235 -8.47 -14.56 50.75
N LEU A 236 -9.01 -15.54 50.00
CA LEU A 236 -10.40 -15.98 50.14
C LEU A 236 -10.72 -16.59 51.51
N LEU A 237 -9.76 -17.35 52.08
CA LEU A 237 -9.95 -18.01 53.37
C LEU A 237 -9.78 -17.07 54.56
N ASN A 238 -8.95 -16.04 54.44
CA ASN A 238 -8.55 -15.20 55.58
C ASN A 238 -9.08 -13.75 55.54
N HIS A 239 -9.43 -13.22 54.36
CA HIS A 239 -9.85 -11.83 54.16
C HIS A 239 -11.02 -11.68 53.15
N PRO A 240 -12.20 -12.29 53.42
CA PRO A 240 -13.30 -12.34 52.45
C PRO A 240 -13.97 -10.98 52.12
N GLU A 241 -13.70 -9.92 52.89
CA GLU A 241 -14.33 -8.60 52.72
C GLU A 241 -13.53 -7.63 51.81
N GLU A 242 -12.28 -7.94 51.43
CA GLU A 242 -11.40 -7.04 50.64
C GLU A 242 -11.22 -7.45 49.15
N ILE A 243 -12.03 -8.38 48.64
CA ILE A 243 -11.80 -8.94 47.31
C ILE A 243 -12.38 -8.03 46.21
N ASP A 244 -11.49 -7.31 45.49
CA ASP A 244 -11.81 -6.66 44.21
C ASP A 244 -11.50 -7.62 43.05
N TRP A 245 -12.48 -7.81 42.17
CA TRP A 245 -12.49 -8.83 41.10
C TRP A 245 -12.15 -8.26 39.71
N ASN A 246 -11.66 -7.03 39.63
CA ASN A 246 -11.35 -6.34 38.36
C ASN A 246 -9.89 -6.47 37.92
#